data_AF-A0A6J4D076-F1
#
_entry.id   AF-A0A6J4D076-F1
#
_cell.length_a   1.000
_cell.length_b   1.000
_cell.length_c   1.000
_cell.angle_alpha   90.00
_cell.angle_beta   90.00
_cell.angle_gamma   90.00
#
_symmetry.space_group_name_H-M   'P 1'
#
loop_
_entity.id
_entity.type
_entity.pdbx_description
1 polymer ?
#
loop_
_entity_poly.entity_id
_entity_poly.type
_entity_poly.pdbx_seq_one_letter_code
_entity_poly.pdbx_strand_id
1 'polypeptide(L)'
;MLKAIKFRIYPTIEQKTLIHKHFGCARVVYNYFLAYRQKQYAQGIRENYFSMQKALTTLKKQEAYAYLSECNSQSLQMALRQLTTAFDRFFSKLADYPRFKSKKHSKQSFCVPQHLEMDLGNNQVKLPKFKEAIKAKFHRHLPTNSIVKQGFISCVADKYYLPPSPHSTLSPILGA
;
A
#
# COMPACT_ATOMS: atom_id res chain seq x y z
N MET A 1 -16.29 -3.29 -16.34
CA MET A 1 -15.32 -3.57 -15.26
C MET A 1 -13.94 -3.76 -15.87
N LEU A 2 -12.97 -2.87 -15.62
CA LEU A 2 -11.58 -3.11 -16.01
C LEU A 2 -11.03 -4.25 -15.14
N LYS A 3 -10.73 -5.41 -15.72
CA LYS A 3 -10.04 -6.50 -15.01
C LYS A 3 -8.67 -5.98 -14.58
N ALA A 4 -8.45 -5.85 -13.27
CA ALA A 4 -7.17 -5.42 -12.73
C ALA A 4 -6.05 -6.35 -13.25
N ILE A 5 -5.13 -5.79 -14.02
CA ILE A 5 -3.97 -6.53 -14.53
C ILE A 5 -3.07 -6.83 -13.34
N LYS A 6 -2.60 -8.07 -13.20
CA LYS A 6 -1.77 -8.51 -12.08
C LYS A 6 -0.46 -9.08 -12.60
N PHE A 7 0.63 -8.33 -12.45
CA PHE A 7 1.95 -8.76 -12.89
C PHE A 7 2.67 -9.58 -11.82
N ARG A 8 3.41 -10.61 -12.24
CA ARG A 8 4.26 -11.39 -11.33
C ARG A 8 5.62 -10.71 -11.24
N ILE A 9 6.13 -10.57 -10.03
CA ILE A 9 7.48 -10.04 -9.77
C ILE A 9 8.35 -11.12 -9.12
N TYR A 10 9.66 -11.01 -9.31
CA TYR A 10 10.67 -11.98 -8.90
C TYR A 10 11.73 -11.28 -8.05
N PRO A 11 11.41 -10.98 -6.78
CA PRO A 11 12.35 -10.31 -5.89
C PRO A 11 13.51 -11.23 -5.51
N THR A 12 14.71 -10.63 -5.37
CA THR A 12 15.88 -11.26 -4.74
C THR A 12 15.62 -11.52 -3.25
N ILE A 13 16.50 -12.28 -2.58
CA ILE A 13 16.38 -12.58 -1.15
C ILE A 13 16.30 -11.29 -0.32
N GLU A 14 17.17 -10.32 -0.59
CA GLU A 14 17.17 -9.03 0.10
C GLU A 14 15.87 -8.23 -0.14
N GLN A 15 15.40 -8.20 -1.39
CA GLN A 15 14.15 -7.54 -1.75
C GLN A 15 12.95 -8.21 -1.07
N LYS A 16 12.94 -9.54 -0.94
CA LYS A 16 11.90 -10.28 -0.20
C LYS A 16 11.90 -9.86 1.28
N THR A 17 13.07 -9.78 1.91
CA THR A 17 13.19 -9.32 3.30
C THR A 17 12.59 -7.92 3.46
N LEU A 18 12.93 -6.99 2.57
CA LEU A 18 12.38 -5.64 2.61
C LEU A 18 10.86 -5.61 2.35
N ILE A 19 10.35 -6.41 1.42
CA ILE A 19 8.90 -6.57 1.19
C ILE A 19 8.19 -7.07 2.45
N HIS A 20 8.74 -8.07 3.14
CA HIS A 20 8.18 -8.62 4.36
C HIS A 20 8.22 -7.61 5.52
N LYS A 21 9.28 -6.79 5.61
CA LYS A 21 9.31 -5.63 6.53
C LYS A 21 8.16 -4.67 6.24
N HIS A 22 7.90 -4.33 4.98
CA HIS A 22 6.79 -3.46 4.59
C HIS A 22 5.42 -4.07 4.94
N PHE A 23 5.22 -5.38 4.75
CA PHE A 23 4.00 -6.07 5.19
C PHE A 23 3.80 -5.94 6.70
N GLY A 24 4.86 -6.21 7.48
CA GLY A 24 4.85 -6.09 8.93
C GLY A 24 4.51 -4.68 9.38
N CYS A 25 5.23 -3.68 8.88
CA CYS A 25 5.05 -2.28 9.26
C CYS A 25 3.66 -1.76 8.88
N ALA A 26 3.15 -2.06 7.68
CA ALA A 26 1.81 -1.66 7.27
C ALA A 26 0.72 -2.30 8.16
N ARG A 27 0.90 -3.57 8.56
CA ARG A 27 -0.01 -4.25 9.49
C ARG A 27 0.04 -3.63 10.89
N VAL A 28 1.24 -3.36 11.41
CA VAL A 28 1.42 -2.74 12.73
C VAL A 28 0.76 -1.36 12.76
N VAL A 29 1.02 -0.51 11.75
CA VAL A 29 0.41 0.82 11.66
C VAL A 29 -1.11 0.71 11.59
N TYR A 30 -1.66 -0.16 10.73
CA TYR A 30 -3.12 -0.33 10.66
C TYR A 30 -3.73 -0.75 12.01
N ASN A 31 -3.15 -1.76 12.66
CA ASN A 31 -3.67 -2.30 13.92
C ASN A 31 -3.51 -1.31 15.07
N TYR A 32 -2.36 -0.64 15.18
CA TYR A 32 -2.12 0.38 16.19
C TYR A 32 -3.17 1.48 16.09
N PHE A 33 -3.42 1.98 14.87
CA PHE A 33 -4.36 3.08 14.66
C PHE A 33 -5.83 2.67 14.74
N LEU A 34 -6.15 1.40 14.49
CA LEU A 34 -7.47 0.85 14.80
C LEU A 34 -7.72 0.89 16.32
N ALA A 35 -6.77 0.39 17.12
CA ALA A 35 -6.88 0.43 18.58
C ALA A 35 -6.89 1.86 19.14
N TYR A 36 -6.04 2.75 18.59
CA TYR A 36 -6.04 4.17 18.93
C TYR A 36 -7.40 4.81 18.68
N ARG A 37 -7.98 4.61 17.48
CA ARG A 37 -9.28 5.17 17.13
C ARG A 37 -10.42 4.61 17.97
N GLN A 38 -10.35 3.33 18.34
CA GLN A 38 -11.29 2.73 19.30
C GLN A 38 -11.23 3.42 20.67
N LYS A 39 -10.04 3.71 21.18
CA LYS A 39 -9.85 4.43 22.45
C LYS A 39 -10.38 5.87 22.37
N GLN A 40 -10.09 6.59 21.30
CA GLN A 40 -10.57 7.96 21.08
C GLN A 40 -12.10 8.00 20.97
N TYR A 41 -12.69 7.05 20.25
CA TYR A 41 -14.14 6.94 20.13
C TYR A 41 -14.84 6.71 21.48
N ALA A 42 -14.25 5.89 22.36
CA ALA A 42 -14.76 5.70 23.72
C ALA A 42 -14.75 6.99 24.56
N GLN A 43 -13.94 7.97 24.19
CA GLN A 43 -13.89 9.32 24.79
C GLN A 43 -14.79 10.33 24.05
N GLY A 44 -15.61 9.87 23.09
CA GLY A 44 -16.44 10.74 22.25
C GLY A 44 -15.69 11.46 21.12
N ILE A 45 -14.40 11.19 20.94
CA ILE A 45 -13.54 11.87 19.97
C ILE A 45 -13.59 11.14 18.62
N ARG A 46 -13.85 11.89 17.55
CA ARG A 46 -13.82 11.39 16.17
C ARG A 46 -12.50 11.70 15.50
N GLU A 47 -11.64 10.69 15.41
CA GLU A 47 -10.37 10.78 14.71
C GLU A 47 -10.53 10.88 13.19
N ASN A 48 -9.71 11.72 12.56
CA ASN A 48 -9.62 11.87 11.12
C ASN A 48 -8.24 11.41 10.60
N TYR A 49 -8.05 11.43 9.28
CA TYR A 49 -6.78 11.01 8.70
C TYR A 49 -5.59 11.88 9.13
N PHE A 50 -5.77 13.20 9.19
CA PHE A 50 -4.69 14.15 9.46
C PHE A 50 -4.18 14.05 10.90
N SER A 51 -5.08 13.90 11.87
CA SER A 51 -4.72 13.67 13.28
C SER A 51 -3.93 12.37 13.44
N MET A 52 -4.40 11.26 12.85
CA MET A 52 -3.67 9.98 12.84
C MET A 52 -2.32 10.08 12.10
N GLN A 53 -2.24 10.85 11.01
CA GLN A 53 -0.98 11.08 10.29
C GLN A 53 0.05 11.81 11.16
N LYS A 54 -0.38 12.81 11.94
CA LYS A 54 0.46 13.50 12.93
C LYS A 54 0.86 12.57 14.08
N ALA A 55 -0.07 11.76 14.58
CA ALA A 55 0.25 10.77 15.61
C ALA A 55 1.25 9.72 15.08
N LEU A 56 1.19 9.34 13.80
CA LEU A 56 2.15 8.40 13.19
C LEU A 56 3.57 8.99 13.15
N THR A 57 3.72 10.30 12.91
CA THR A 57 5.07 10.91 12.92
C THR A 57 5.66 10.91 14.33
N THR A 58 4.85 11.11 15.37
CA THR A 58 5.28 10.96 16.77
C THR A 58 5.59 9.51 17.12
N LEU A 59 4.72 8.57 16.71
CA LEU A 59 4.90 7.13 16.96
C LEU A 59 6.25 6.63 16.43
N LYS A 60 6.61 7.02 15.21
CA LYS A 60 7.88 6.62 14.57
C LYS A 60 9.14 7.10 15.30
N LYS A 61 9.03 8.09 16.19
CA LYS A 61 10.16 8.58 17.00
C LYS A 61 10.35 7.80 18.30
N GLN A 62 9.35 7.01 18.71
CA GLN A 62 9.46 6.13 19.87
C GLN A 62 10.38 4.97 19.53
N GLU A 63 11.29 4.62 20.44
CA GLU A 63 12.30 3.57 20.26
C GLU A 63 11.66 2.24 19.82
N ALA A 64 10.57 1.84 20.48
CA ALA A 64 9.81 0.63 20.17
C ALA A 64 9.22 0.58 18.74
N TYR A 65 9.14 1.71 18.03
CA TYR A 65 8.56 1.82 16.69
C TYR A 65 9.52 2.48 15.67
N ALA A 66 10.78 2.71 16.05
CA ALA A 66 11.77 3.36 15.18
C ALA A 66 11.98 2.59 13.85
N TYR A 67 11.86 1.26 13.90
CA TYR A 67 11.97 0.37 12.73
C TYR A 67 10.94 0.66 11.62
N LEU A 68 9.82 1.34 11.93
CA LEU A 68 8.86 1.76 10.92
C LEU A 68 9.50 2.71 9.88
N SER A 69 10.55 3.45 10.27
CA SER A 69 11.29 4.35 9.38
C SER A 69 12.14 3.63 8.32
N GLU A 70 12.38 2.33 8.47
CA GLU A 70 13.05 1.51 7.45
C GLU A 70 12.18 1.34 6.19
N CYS A 71 10.85 1.43 6.34
CA CYS A 71 9.90 1.29 5.24
C CYS A 71 9.57 2.63 4.57
N ASN A 72 8.98 2.59 3.38
CA ASN A 72 8.47 3.78 2.71
C ASN A 72 7.39 4.45 3.59
N SER A 73 7.62 5.72 3.98
CA SER A 73 6.69 6.52 4.79
C SER A 73 5.30 6.62 4.16
N GLN A 74 5.22 6.69 2.84
CA GLN A 74 3.96 6.80 2.12
C GLN A 74 3.20 5.47 2.12
N SER A 75 3.89 4.34 2.10
CA SER A 75 3.28 3.02 2.32
C SER A 75 2.64 2.90 3.71
N LEU A 76 3.26 3.46 4.74
CA LEU A 76 2.67 3.51 6.09
C LEU A 76 1.44 4.41 6.12
N GLN A 77 1.51 5.59 5.51
CA GLN A 77 0.36 6.50 5.40
C GLN A 77 -0.79 5.87 4.60
N MET A 78 -0.51 5.03 3.61
CA MET A 78 -1.56 4.26 2.93
C MET A 78 -2.24 3.23 3.84
N ALA A 79 -1.54 2.67 4.83
CA ALA A 79 -2.18 1.82 5.83
C ALA A 79 -3.21 2.61 6.66
N LEU A 80 -2.90 3.86 7.02
CA LEU A 80 -3.86 4.77 7.64
C LEU A 80 -5.04 5.09 6.72
N ARG A 81 -4.79 5.42 5.44
CA ARG A 81 -5.87 5.70 4.48
C ARG A 81 -6.81 4.50 4.32
N GLN A 82 -6.26 3.30 4.23
CA GLN A 82 -7.08 2.07 4.19
C GLN A 82 -7.96 1.92 5.44
N LEU A 83 -7.45 2.29 6.62
CA LEU A 83 -8.25 2.28 7.85
C LEU A 83 -9.36 3.34 7.80
N THR A 84 -9.05 4.56 7.38
CA THR A 84 -10.05 5.63 7.20
C THR A 84 -11.14 5.18 6.22
N THR A 85 -10.78 4.68 5.04
CA THR A 85 -11.74 4.17 4.07
C THR A 85 -12.58 3.01 4.62
N ALA A 86 -12.00 2.12 5.44
CA ALA A 86 -12.76 1.05 6.07
C ALA A 86 -13.83 1.59 7.03
N PHE A 87 -13.49 2.62 7.82
CA PHE A 87 -14.48 3.32 8.66
C PHE A 87 -15.53 4.06 7.84
N ASP A 88 -15.12 4.78 6.79
CA ASP A 88 -16.07 5.52 5.93
C ASP A 88 -17.11 4.55 5.34
N ARG A 89 -16.65 3.40 4.82
CA ARG A 89 -17.54 2.34 4.31
C ARG A 89 -18.44 1.76 5.40
N PHE A 90 -17.93 1.57 6.61
CA PHE A 90 -18.73 1.12 7.75
C PHE A 90 -19.85 2.11 8.08
N PHE A 91 -19.53 3.41 8.18
CA PHE A 91 -20.55 4.45 8.44
C PHE A 91 -21.55 4.61 7.30
N SER A 92 -21.13 4.38 6.05
CA SER A 92 -22.02 4.32 4.88
C SER A 92 -22.82 3.02 4.77
N LYS A 93 -22.73 2.09 5.74
CA LYS A 93 -23.40 0.77 5.72
C LYS A 93 -23.03 -0.10 4.51
N LEU A 94 -21.82 0.09 3.95
CA LEU A 94 -21.29 -0.65 2.80
C LEU A 94 -20.29 -1.76 3.20
N ALA A 95 -19.94 -1.85 4.48
CA ALA A 95 -19.03 -2.85 5.03
C ALA A 95 -19.25 -2.98 6.55
N ASP A 96 -18.76 -4.09 7.11
CA ASP A 96 -18.71 -4.29 8.56
C ASP A 96 -17.64 -3.43 9.23
N TYR A 97 -17.69 -3.40 10.55
CA TYR A 97 -16.72 -2.69 11.38
C TYR A 97 -15.27 -3.17 11.08
N PRO A 98 -14.29 -2.25 10.98
CA PRO A 98 -12.90 -2.61 10.70
C PRO A 98 -12.31 -3.58 11.73
N ARG A 99 -11.59 -4.61 11.26
CA ARG A 99 -10.99 -5.65 12.12
C ARG A 99 -9.47 -5.59 12.10
N PHE A 100 -8.86 -6.04 13.20
CA PHE A 100 -7.40 -6.21 13.27
C PHE A 100 -6.89 -7.14 12.17
N LYS A 101 -5.82 -6.74 11.49
CA LYS A 101 -5.14 -7.54 10.47
C LYS A 101 -4.25 -8.59 11.13
N SER A 102 -4.31 -9.84 10.66
CA SER A 102 -3.47 -10.95 11.14
C SER A 102 -2.23 -11.20 10.27
N LYS A 103 -1.13 -11.64 10.90
CA LYS A 103 0.05 -12.19 10.19
C LYS A 103 -0.24 -13.53 9.52
N LYS A 104 -1.21 -14.28 10.04
CA LYS A 104 -1.54 -15.63 9.58
C LYS A 104 -2.38 -15.64 8.29
N HIS A 105 -2.79 -14.47 7.78
CA HIS A 105 -3.50 -14.42 6.50
C HIS A 105 -2.59 -14.86 5.36
N SER A 106 -3.12 -15.77 4.51
CA SER A 106 -2.45 -16.32 3.34
C SER A 106 -2.02 -15.28 2.31
N LYS A 107 -2.66 -14.11 2.33
CA LYS A 107 -2.29 -12.94 1.54
C LYS A 107 -1.78 -11.83 2.44
N GLN A 108 -0.53 -11.43 2.22
CA GLN A 108 0.04 -10.21 2.80
C GLN A 108 0.24 -9.18 1.68
N SER A 109 0.03 -7.90 1.98
CA SER A 109 0.20 -6.83 0.99
C SER A 109 0.53 -5.49 1.61
N PHE A 110 1.28 -4.66 0.88
CA PHE A 110 1.44 -3.23 1.17
C PHE A 110 1.24 -2.40 -0.11
N CYS A 111 0.84 -1.14 0.07
CA CYS A 111 0.59 -0.23 -1.02
C CYS A 111 1.81 0.66 -1.26
N VAL A 112 2.16 0.87 -2.53
CA VAL A 112 3.11 1.88 -2.99
C VAL A 112 2.30 2.95 -3.72
N PRO A 113 2.03 4.10 -3.08
CA PRO A 113 1.10 5.09 -3.61
C PRO A 113 1.66 5.98 -4.73
N GLN A 114 2.99 6.11 -4.81
CA GLN A 114 3.68 6.93 -5.80
C GLN A 114 5.15 6.47 -5.93
N HIS A 115 5.84 7.01 -6.94
CA HIS A 115 7.23 6.64 -7.31
C HIS A 115 7.39 5.15 -7.65
N LEU A 116 6.32 4.53 -8.13
CA LEU A 116 6.34 3.23 -8.75
C LEU A 116 6.65 3.43 -10.24
N GLU A 117 7.77 2.90 -10.71
CA GLU A 117 8.12 2.95 -12.12
C GLU A 117 8.14 1.54 -12.71
N MET A 118 7.61 1.40 -13.92
CA MET A 118 7.58 0.15 -14.66
C MET A 118 8.41 0.31 -15.93
N ASP A 119 9.52 -0.41 -15.99
CA ASP A 119 10.35 -0.51 -17.19
C ASP A 119 9.94 -1.76 -17.98
N LEU A 120 9.07 -1.54 -18.97
CA LEU A 120 8.55 -2.61 -19.82
C LEU A 120 9.63 -3.22 -20.72
N GLY A 121 10.64 -2.43 -21.12
CA GLY A 121 11.72 -2.89 -22.01
C GLY A 121 12.65 -3.88 -21.30
N ASN A 122 13.03 -3.55 -20.06
CA ASN A 122 13.91 -4.41 -19.26
C ASN A 122 13.16 -5.40 -18.36
N ASN A 123 11.82 -5.43 -18.43
CA ASN A 123 10.98 -6.29 -17.59
C ASN A 123 11.26 -6.08 -16.08
N GLN A 124 11.25 -4.82 -15.64
CA GLN A 124 11.63 -4.44 -14.28
C GLN A 124 10.66 -3.43 -13.66
N VAL A 125 10.62 -3.40 -12.33
CA VAL A 125 9.86 -2.44 -11.54
C VAL A 125 10.77 -1.79 -10.51
N LYS A 126 10.78 -0.46 -10.47
CA LYS A 126 11.49 0.30 -9.43
C LYS A 126 10.50 0.72 -8.35
N LEU A 127 10.91 0.55 -7.10
CA LEU A 127 10.11 0.83 -5.92
C LEU A 127 10.89 1.76 -4.97
N PRO A 128 10.23 2.68 -4.27
CA PRO A 128 10.88 3.52 -3.27
C PRO A 128 11.44 2.64 -2.12
N LYS A 129 12.63 3.00 -1.62
CA LYS A 129 13.45 2.24 -0.64
C LYS A 129 14.14 0.97 -1.16
N PHE A 130 13.87 0.53 -2.38
CA PHE A 130 14.56 -0.60 -2.99
C PHE A 130 15.78 -0.08 -3.76
N LYS A 131 16.97 -0.60 -3.44
CA LYS A 131 18.23 -0.17 -4.09
C LYS A 131 18.26 -0.55 -5.58
N GLU A 132 17.77 -1.74 -5.89
CA GLU A 132 17.76 -2.30 -7.23
C GLU A 132 16.32 -2.51 -7.71
N ALA A 133 16.15 -2.50 -9.03
CA ALA A 133 14.89 -2.83 -9.65
C ALA A 133 14.52 -4.32 -9.44
N ILE A 134 13.23 -4.59 -9.33
CA ILE A 134 12.68 -5.94 -9.18
C ILE A 134 12.30 -6.47 -10.55
N LYS A 135 12.79 -7.66 -10.91
CA LYS A 135 12.38 -8.35 -12.15
C LYS A 135 10.87 -8.60 -12.15
N ALA A 136 10.21 -8.37 -13.28
CA ALA A 136 8.78 -8.52 -13.46
C ALA A 136 8.46 -9.25 -14.76
N LYS A 137 7.33 -9.95 -14.81
CA LYS A 137 6.80 -10.54 -16.04
C LYS A 137 5.53 -9.81 -16.45
N PHE A 138 5.67 -8.93 -17.44
CA PHE A 138 4.56 -8.21 -18.05
C PHE A 138 3.96 -9.08 -19.16
N HIS A 139 2.83 -9.73 -18.87
CA HIS A 139 2.12 -10.61 -19.82
C HIS A 139 1.04 -9.86 -20.63
N ARG A 140 0.89 -8.56 -20.40
CA ARG A 140 -0.07 -7.68 -21.09
C ARG A 140 0.59 -6.33 -21.30
N HIS A 141 0.41 -5.78 -22.49
CA HIS A 141 0.74 -4.39 -22.75
C HIS A 141 -0.23 -3.49 -21.98
N LEU A 142 0.33 -2.47 -21.32
CA LEU A 142 -0.49 -1.37 -20.83
C LEU A 142 -0.95 -0.54 -22.04
N PRO A 143 -2.16 0.05 -22.01
CA PRO A 143 -2.59 0.98 -23.05
C PRO A 143 -1.53 2.08 -23.26
N THR A 144 -1.28 2.46 -24.51
CA THR A 144 -0.35 3.54 -24.88
C THR A 144 -0.67 4.79 -24.04
N ASN A 145 0.35 5.39 -23.41
CA ASN A 145 0.26 6.52 -22.45
C ASN A 145 -0.29 6.21 -21.03
N SER A 146 -0.34 4.95 -20.60
CA SER A 146 -0.72 4.62 -19.21
C SER A 146 0.41 4.91 -18.22
N ILE A 147 0.21 5.89 -17.34
CA ILE A 147 1.10 6.14 -16.20
C ILE A 147 0.57 5.36 -14.98
N VAL A 148 1.34 4.39 -14.51
CA VAL A 148 1.03 3.70 -13.26
C VAL A 148 1.46 4.57 -12.08
N LYS A 149 0.50 5.14 -11.35
CA LYS A 149 0.79 5.97 -10.17
C LYS A 149 0.88 5.16 -8.88
N GLN A 150 0.12 4.08 -8.76
CA GLN A 150 -0.01 3.29 -7.54
C GLN A 150 0.03 1.79 -7.84
N GLY A 151 0.56 1.00 -6.89
CA GLY A 151 0.50 -0.45 -6.97
C GLY A 151 0.49 -1.12 -5.60
N PHE A 152 -0.04 -2.35 -5.55
CA PHE A 152 -0.07 -3.16 -4.34
C PHE A 152 0.89 -4.33 -4.44
N ILE A 153 2.01 -4.30 -3.72
CA ILE A 153 2.84 -5.50 -3.63
C ILE A 153 2.12 -6.51 -2.75
N SER A 154 1.95 -7.73 -3.23
CA SER A 154 1.31 -8.81 -2.48
C SER A 154 2.08 -10.12 -2.60
N CYS A 155 2.05 -10.91 -1.54
CA CYS A 155 2.58 -12.27 -1.51
C CYS A 155 1.46 -13.27 -1.22
N VAL A 156 1.37 -14.32 -2.03
CA VAL A 156 0.44 -15.45 -1.87
C VAL A 156 1.19 -16.73 -2.23
N ALA A 157 1.29 -17.68 -1.29
CA ALA A 157 2.01 -18.95 -1.49
C ALA A 157 3.41 -18.74 -2.11
N ASP A 158 4.22 -17.86 -1.49
CA ASP A 158 5.57 -17.45 -1.90
C ASP A 158 5.72 -16.87 -3.31
N LYS A 159 4.59 -16.52 -3.95
CA LYS A 159 4.57 -15.80 -5.23
C LYS A 159 4.22 -14.34 -5.00
N TYR A 160 5.04 -13.48 -5.59
CA TYR A 160 4.92 -12.03 -5.46
C TYR A 160 4.25 -11.41 -6.67
N TYR A 161 3.39 -10.44 -6.40
CA TYR A 161 2.58 -9.81 -7.43
C TYR A 161 2.45 -8.32 -7.23
N LEU A 162 2.38 -7.60 -8.35
CA LEU A 162 2.08 -6.19 -8.47
C LEU A 162 0.87 -6.05 -9.41
N PRO A 163 -0.34 -5.83 -8.89
CA PRO A 163 -1.43 -5.24 -9.64
C PRO A 163 -1.21 -3.72 -9.66
N PRO A 164 -0.74 -3.13 -10.77
CA PRO A 164 -0.81 -1.69 -10.93
C PRO A 164 -2.26 -1.26 -10.89
N SER A 165 -2.54 -0.17 -10.19
CA SER A 165 -3.82 0.52 -10.32
C SER A 165 -3.65 1.54 -11.45
N PRO A 166 -4.17 1.29 -12.66
CA PRO A 166 -4.13 2.30 -13.71
C PRO A 166 -4.97 3.49 -13.25
N HIS A 167 -4.42 4.69 -13.39
CA HIS A 167 -5.25 5.90 -13.37
C HIS A 167 -5.79 6.11 -14.79
N SER A 168 -7.05 6.48 -14.90
CA SER A 168 -7.68 6.85 -16.17
C SER A 168 -6.80 7.86 -16.93
N THR A 169 -6.66 7.63 -18.24
CA THR A 169 -6.00 8.51 -19.20
C THR A 169 -6.58 9.93 -19.10
N LEU A 170 -5.72 10.94 -19.22
CA LEU A 170 -6.16 12.25 -19.68
C LEU A 170 -6.76 12.04 -21.07
N SER A 171 -8.02 12.40 -21.26
CA SER A 171 -8.58 12.57 -22.59
C SER A 171 -7.64 13.49 -23.37
N PRO A 172 -7.26 13.18 -24.62
CA PRO A 172 -6.64 14.20 -25.46
C PRO A 172 -7.63 15.35 -25.51
N ILE A 173 -7.17 16.54 -25.13
CA ILE A 173 -7.89 17.78 -25.44
C ILE A 173 -7.93 17.80 -26.96
N LEU A 174 -9.06 17.39 -27.54
CA LEU A 174 -9.40 17.70 -28.91
C LEU A 174 -9.49 19.22 -28.95
N GLY A 175 -8.44 19.83 -29.47
CA GLY A 175 -8.48 21.22 -29.88
C GLY A 175 -9.62 21.37 -30.90
N ALA A 176 -10.57 22.23 -30.57
CA ALA A 176 -11.46 22.89 -31.49
C ALA A 176 -11.20 24.38 -31.36
#